data_AF-A0ABD6C6C9-F1
#
_entry.id   AF-A0ABD6C6C9-F1
#
_cell.length_a   1.000
_cell.length_b   1.000
_cell.length_c   1.000
_cell.angle_alpha   90.00
_cell.angle_beta   90.00
_cell.angle_gamma   90.00
#
_symmetry.space_group_name_H-M   'P 1'
#
loop_
_entity.id
_entity.type
_entity.pdbx_description
1 polymer ?
#
loop_
_entity_poly.entity_id
_entity_poly.type
_entity_poly.pdbx_seq_one_letter_code
_entity_poly.pdbx_strand_id
1 'polypeptide(L)'
;MGLLNWFTGLFEADEASGDGGGAADAPAELDLQVDVERRAGAIMEHYELASEDARRIAEILDAAVSREDGYARTMIVDQLVREVDVDEDRARTIVDTEVGSIRNLARVRKFTAQSDDEVSVRWVDSVGRDDSPVCADVRSAIDAEGPVTPDRLRELIREAASDHDGGTPERAEDLIPHESCRHTVVRHFETS
;
A
#
# COMPACT_ATOMS: atom_id res chain seq x y z
N MET A 1 -38.19 -1.04 -5.98
CA MET A 1 -37.75 0.26 -5.44
C MET A 1 -36.28 0.12 -5.06
N GLY A 2 -35.39 0.34 -6.03
CA GLY A 2 -33.95 0.36 -5.78
C GLY A 2 -33.53 1.74 -5.28
N LEU A 3 -32.58 1.77 -4.34
CA LEU A 3 -31.95 3.00 -3.87
C LEU A 3 -30.54 3.10 -4.46
N LEU A 4 -30.32 4.25 -5.09
CA LEU A 4 -29.14 4.76 -5.78
C LEU A 4 -28.00 5.00 -4.76
N ASN A 5 -26.77 4.55 -5.01
CA ASN A 5 -25.74 5.10 -5.92
C ASN A 5 -25.19 6.46 -5.43
N TRP A 6 -24.00 6.44 -4.82
CA TRP A 6 -23.33 7.60 -4.19
C TRP A 6 -21.84 7.69 -4.55
N PHE A 7 -21.44 7.40 -5.79
CA PHE A 7 -20.03 7.50 -6.21
C PHE A 7 -19.77 8.06 -7.63
N THR A 8 -20.54 9.04 -8.08
CA THR A 8 -20.22 9.79 -9.31
C THR A 8 -20.15 11.28 -9.01
N GLY A 9 -18.93 11.82 -8.95
CA GLY A 9 -18.72 13.23 -8.72
C GLY A 9 -17.24 13.63 -8.74
N LEU A 10 -16.50 13.26 -9.79
CA LEU A 10 -15.25 13.97 -10.08
C LEU A 10 -14.84 14.07 -11.56
N PHE A 11 -15.62 13.59 -12.53
CA PHE A 11 -15.31 13.84 -13.95
C PHE A 11 -16.60 13.90 -14.80
N GLU A 12 -17.14 15.10 -14.96
CA GLU A 12 -18.01 15.54 -16.05
C GLU A 12 -17.61 17.01 -16.30
N ALA A 13 -17.26 17.50 -17.48
CA ALA A 13 -17.44 16.96 -18.82
C ALA A 13 -16.43 17.61 -19.78
N ASP A 14 -16.03 16.89 -20.82
CA ASP A 14 -16.24 17.42 -22.18
C ASP A 14 -16.44 16.25 -23.15
N GLU A 15 -17.52 16.31 -23.92
CA GLU A 15 -17.98 15.27 -24.82
C GLU A 15 -17.30 15.39 -26.19
N ALA A 16 -16.71 14.31 -26.70
CA ALA A 16 -16.58 14.08 -28.13
C ALA A 16 -16.34 12.60 -28.46
N SER A 17 -17.42 11.90 -28.77
CA SER A 17 -17.57 10.96 -29.89
C SER A 17 -16.38 10.03 -30.24
N GLY A 18 -16.46 8.76 -29.85
CA GLY A 18 -15.57 7.72 -30.36
C GLY A 18 -15.97 6.33 -29.90
N ASP A 19 -16.67 5.61 -30.79
CA ASP A 19 -16.98 4.19 -30.70
C ASP A 19 -15.72 3.34 -30.48
N GLY A 20 -15.78 2.44 -29.50
CA GLY A 20 -14.66 1.59 -29.10
C GLY A 20 -14.94 0.91 -27.78
N GLY A 21 -15.63 -0.23 -27.84
CA GLY A 21 -15.87 -1.09 -26.69
C GLY A 21 -14.57 -1.58 -26.06
N GLY A 22 -14.05 -0.81 -25.11
CA GLY A 22 -13.09 -1.28 -24.12
C GLY A 22 -13.86 -1.95 -23.01
N ALA A 23 -13.71 -3.27 -22.87
CA ALA A 23 -14.08 -3.95 -21.65
C ALA A 23 -13.40 -3.20 -20.49
N ALA A 24 -14.21 -2.54 -19.66
CA ALA A 24 -13.72 -1.97 -18.43
C ALA A 24 -13.12 -3.13 -17.63
N ASP A 25 -11.78 -3.17 -17.57
CA ASP A 25 -11.05 -4.05 -16.67
C ASP A 25 -11.61 -3.83 -15.28
N ALA A 26 -12.46 -4.75 -14.82
CA ALA A 26 -12.74 -4.87 -13.41
C ALA A 26 -11.39 -4.96 -12.71
N PRO A 27 -11.12 -4.19 -11.64
CA PRO A 27 -9.82 -4.21 -10.99
C PRO A 27 -9.53 -5.65 -10.58
N ALA A 28 -8.64 -6.32 -11.33
CA ALA A 28 -8.36 -7.72 -11.09
C ALA A 28 -7.91 -7.87 -9.64
N GLU A 29 -8.54 -8.82 -8.95
CA GLU A 29 -8.40 -9.03 -7.51
C GLU A 29 -6.91 -9.14 -7.14
N LEU A 30 -6.50 -8.44 -6.08
CA LEU A 30 -5.14 -8.54 -5.55
C LEU A 30 -5.10 -9.73 -4.60
N ASP A 31 -4.16 -10.65 -4.82
CA ASP A 31 -3.91 -11.73 -3.88
C ASP A 31 -3.14 -11.21 -2.66
N LEU A 32 -3.89 -10.86 -1.61
CA LEU A 32 -3.38 -10.28 -0.37
C LEU A 32 -2.86 -11.38 0.57
N GLN A 33 -1.77 -12.02 0.21
CA GLN A 33 -1.10 -12.98 1.08
C GLN A 33 -0.24 -12.29 2.14
N VAL A 34 -0.34 -12.77 3.39
CA VAL A 34 0.50 -12.36 4.52
C VAL A 34 1.38 -13.52 4.96
N ASP A 35 2.69 -13.36 4.83
CA ASP A 35 3.65 -14.21 5.53
C ASP A 35 3.68 -13.77 7.01
N VAL A 36 2.98 -14.52 7.86
CA VAL A 36 2.80 -14.19 9.28
C VAL A 36 4.14 -14.11 10.02
N GLU A 37 5.09 -15.00 9.73
CA GLU A 37 6.37 -15.04 10.43
C GLU A 37 7.25 -13.85 10.05
N ARG A 38 7.40 -13.59 8.74
CA ARG A 38 8.14 -12.41 8.25
C ARG A 38 7.51 -11.12 8.74
N ARG A 39 6.18 -11.02 8.68
CA ARG A 39 5.42 -9.83 9.10
C ARG A 39 5.53 -9.58 10.60
N ALA A 40 5.42 -10.62 11.42
CA ALA A 40 5.61 -10.51 12.87
C ALA A 40 7.00 -9.98 13.21
N GLY A 41 8.04 -10.44 12.50
CA GLY A 41 9.40 -9.91 12.66
C GLY A 41 9.48 -8.40 12.39
N ALA A 42 8.93 -7.95 11.27
CA ALA A 42 8.92 -6.52 10.91
C ALA A 42 8.12 -5.66 11.89
N ILE A 43 6.95 -6.14 12.34
CA ILE A 43 6.10 -5.46 13.33
C ILE A 43 6.81 -5.37 14.69
N MET A 44 7.44 -6.46 15.13
CA MET A 44 8.17 -6.53 16.40
C MET A 44 9.32 -5.52 16.42
N GLU A 45 10.13 -5.50 15.36
CA GLU A 45 11.28 -4.60 15.25
C GLU A 45 10.86 -3.14 15.20
N HIS A 46 9.87 -2.81 14.36
CA HIS A 46 9.50 -1.42 14.10
C HIS A 46 8.67 -0.78 15.22
N TYR A 47 7.70 -1.50 15.77
CA TYR A 47 6.85 -0.98 16.83
C TYR A 47 7.36 -1.36 18.23
N GLU A 48 8.51 -2.00 18.35
CA GLU A 48 9.11 -2.44 19.63
C GLU A 48 8.12 -3.25 20.50
N LEU A 49 7.31 -4.10 19.86
CA LEU A 49 6.31 -4.92 20.54
C LEU A 49 6.90 -6.24 21.03
N ALA A 50 6.23 -6.87 22.00
CA ALA A 50 6.56 -8.24 22.37
C ALA A 50 6.33 -9.18 21.17
N SER A 51 7.14 -10.24 21.06
CA SER A 51 7.03 -11.19 19.95
C SER A 51 5.63 -11.82 19.84
N GLU A 52 4.95 -12.06 20.97
CA GLU A 52 3.59 -12.60 21.01
C GLU A 52 2.58 -11.61 20.42
N ASP A 53 2.66 -10.33 20.83
CA ASP A 53 1.80 -9.26 20.32
C ASP A 53 2.02 -9.02 18.82
N ALA A 54 3.28 -8.96 18.38
CA ALA A 54 3.62 -8.77 16.97
C ALA A 54 3.11 -9.93 16.09
N ARG A 55 3.23 -11.16 16.58
CA ARG A 55 2.64 -12.34 15.94
C ARG A 55 1.12 -12.24 15.91
N ARG A 56 0.49 -11.83 17.00
CA ARG A 56 -0.96 -11.71 17.07
C ARG A 56 -1.49 -10.68 16.07
N ILE A 57 -0.83 -9.53 15.95
CA ILE A 57 -1.16 -8.52 14.95
C ILE A 57 -1.06 -9.10 13.54
N ALA A 58 0.04 -9.81 13.22
CA ALA A 58 0.22 -10.42 11.91
C ALA A 58 -0.88 -11.45 11.57
N GLU A 59 -1.29 -12.27 12.54
CA GLU A 59 -2.41 -13.22 12.39
C GLU A 59 -3.76 -12.51 12.18
N ILE A 60 -4.02 -11.42 12.91
CA ILE A 60 -5.24 -10.62 12.73
C ILE A 60 -5.28 -9.99 11.34
N LEU A 61 -4.15 -9.46 10.86
CA LEU A 61 -4.02 -8.90 9.52
C LEU A 61 -4.27 -9.97 8.46
N ASP A 62 -3.63 -11.13 8.55
CA ASP A 62 -3.82 -12.26 7.63
C ASP A 62 -5.29 -12.70 7.55
N ALA A 63 -5.91 -12.92 8.72
CA ALA A 63 -7.30 -13.33 8.81
C ALA A 63 -8.26 -12.28 8.25
N ALA A 64 -7.94 -10.99 8.40
CA ALA A 64 -8.77 -9.91 7.88
C ALA A 64 -8.65 -9.74 6.37
N VAL A 65 -7.43 -9.76 5.82
CA VAL A 65 -7.21 -9.53 4.37
C VAL A 65 -7.61 -10.73 3.52
N SER A 66 -7.66 -11.93 4.09
CA SER A 66 -8.07 -13.17 3.42
C SER A 66 -9.59 -13.37 3.36
N ARG A 67 -10.40 -12.42 3.84
CA ARG A 67 -11.87 -12.52 3.82
C ARG A 67 -12.43 -12.29 2.42
N GLU A 68 -13.26 -13.22 1.95
CA GLU A 68 -13.94 -13.12 0.65
C GLU A 68 -14.86 -11.88 0.55
N ASP A 69 -15.54 -11.52 1.64
CA ASP A 69 -16.43 -10.35 1.70
C ASP A 69 -15.66 -9.01 1.88
N GLY A 70 -14.32 -9.06 1.88
CA GLY A 70 -13.46 -7.93 2.21
C GLY A 70 -13.40 -7.60 3.71
N TYR A 71 -12.78 -6.46 4.03
CA TYR A 71 -12.56 -5.99 5.40
C TYR A 71 -12.66 -4.48 5.52
N ALA A 72 -13.09 -4.02 6.70
CA ALA A 72 -12.98 -2.64 7.11
C ALA A 72 -11.78 -2.46 8.05
N ARG A 73 -10.96 -1.43 7.83
CA ARG A 73 -9.82 -1.14 8.71
C ARG A 73 -10.23 -0.92 10.17
N THR A 74 -11.39 -0.30 10.41
CA THR A 74 -11.95 -0.11 11.75
C THR A 74 -12.16 -1.43 12.49
N MET A 75 -12.60 -2.49 11.78
CA MET A 75 -12.75 -3.81 12.39
C MET A 75 -11.41 -4.40 12.84
N ILE A 76 -10.35 -4.16 12.07
CA ILE A 76 -8.99 -4.59 12.41
C ILE A 76 -8.51 -3.82 13.64
N VAL A 77 -8.67 -2.49 13.66
CA VAL A 77 -8.33 -1.64 14.81
C VAL A 77 -9.05 -2.10 16.07
N ASP A 78 -10.37 -2.29 16.01
CA ASP A 78 -11.18 -2.76 17.13
C ASP A 78 -10.74 -4.14 17.63
N GLN A 79 -10.23 -5.00 16.74
CA GLN A 79 -9.71 -6.30 17.12
C GLN A 79 -8.33 -6.19 17.80
N LEU A 80 -7.43 -5.36 17.26
CA LEU A 80 -6.13 -5.08 17.86
C LEU A 80 -6.27 -4.54 19.28
N VAL A 81 -7.09 -3.51 19.51
CA VAL A 81 -7.29 -2.91 20.85
C VAL A 81 -7.84 -3.92 21.87
N ARG A 82 -8.60 -4.92 21.42
CA ARG A 82 -9.17 -5.95 22.31
C ARG A 82 -8.21 -7.07 22.63
N GLU A 83 -7.31 -7.40 21.71
CA GLU A 83 -6.50 -8.62 21.77
C GLU A 83 -5.02 -8.34 22.03
N VAL A 84 -4.58 -7.10 21.85
CA VAL A 84 -3.21 -6.64 22.00
C VAL A 84 -3.26 -5.38 22.86
N ASP A 85 -2.34 -5.24 23.82
CA ASP A 85 -2.29 -4.10 24.75
C ASP A 85 -1.75 -2.83 24.07
N VAL A 86 -2.49 -2.34 23.08
CA VAL A 86 -2.21 -1.10 22.34
C VAL A 86 -3.43 -0.18 22.37
N ASP A 87 -3.18 1.12 22.52
CA ASP A 87 -4.24 2.12 22.42
C ASP A 87 -4.77 2.25 20.98
N GLU A 88 -5.94 2.87 20.84
CA GLU A 88 -6.65 2.98 19.56
C GLU A 88 -5.86 3.76 18.50
N ASP A 89 -5.13 4.80 18.90
CA ASP A 89 -4.37 5.62 17.96
C ASP A 89 -3.16 4.84 17.43
N ARG A 90 -2.45 4.14 18.31
CA ARG A 90 -1.37 3.22 17.92
C ARG A 90 -1.88 2.08 17.06
N ALA A 91 -3.01 1.48 17.41
CA ALA A 91 -3.64 0.43 16.60
C ALA A 91 -3.99 0.94 15.21
N ARG A 92 -4.52 2.17 15.08
CA ARG A 92 -4.81 2.80 13.79
C ARG A 92 -3.55 2.99 12.95
N THR A 93 -2.47 3.53 13.52
CA THR A 93 -1.19 3.69 12.83
C THR A 93 -0.64 2.35 12.34
N ILE A 94 -0.66 1.31 13.18
CA ILE A 94 -0.24 -0.05 12.79
C ILE A 94 -1.08 -0.54 11.61
N VAL A 95 -2.41 -0.48 11.72
CA VAL A 95 -3.31 -1.00 10.67
C VAL A 95 -3.11 -0.25 9.34
N ASP A 96 -3.04 1.08 9.37
CA ASP A 96 -2.88 1.87 8.16
C ASP A 96 -1.55 1.58 7.46
N THR A 97 -0.46 1.50 8.23
CA THR A 97 0.88 1.19 7.74
C THR A 97 0.96 -0.23 7.19
N GLU A 98 0.55 -1.23 7.98
CA GLU A 98 0.71 -2.63 7.60
C GLU A 98 -0.19 -3.02 6.43
N VAL A 99 -1.44 -2.55 6.39
CA VAL A 99 -2.35 -2.76 5.26
C VAL A 99 -1.82 -2.08 3.99
N GLY A 100 -1.24 -0.88 4.10
CA GLY A 100 -0.56 -0.20 3.00
C GLY A 100 0.55 -1.06 2.40
N SER A 101 1.44 -1.57 3.26
CA SER A 101 2.51 -2.48 2.88
C SER A 101 2.00 -3.76 2.22
N ILE A 102 1.03 -4.46 2.83
CA ILE A 102 0.46 -5.72 2.28
C ILE A 102 -0.02 -5.49 0.85
N ARG A 103 -0.75 -4.41 0.61
CA ARG A 103 -1.29 -4.08 -0.72
C ARG A 103 -0.18 -3.73 -1.72
N ASN A 104 0.83 -2.96 -1.31
CA ASN A 104 1.95 -2.61 -2.20
C ASN A 104 2.78 -3.84 -2.58
N LEU A 105 3.08 -4.71 -1.63
CA LEU A 105 3.77 -5.97 -1.89
C LEU A 105 2.95 -6.89 -2.80
N ALA A 106 1.63 -6.99 -2.58
CA ALA A 106 0.73 -7.75 -3.46
C ALA A 106 0.72 -7.20 -4.90
N ARG A 107 0.74 -5.87 -5.08
CA ARG A 107 0.86 -5.24 -6.40
C ARG A 107 2.17 -5.60 -7.09
N VAL A 108 3.30 -5.46 -6.39
CA VAL A 108 4.61 -5.83 -6.96
C VAL A 108 4.62 -7.30 -7.37
N ARG A 109 4.19 -8.22 -6.49
CA ARG A 109 4.08 -9.65 -6.82
C ARG A 109 3.23 -9.89 -8.07
N LYS A 110 2.08 -9.24 -8.17
CA LYS A 110 1.19 -9.34 -9.33
C LYS A 110 1.85 -8.82 -10.60
N PHE A 111 2.49 -7.65 -10.56
CA PHE A 111 3.15 -7.06 -11.72
C PHE A 111 4.29 -7.96 -12.21
N THR A 112 5.10 -8.50 -11.30
CA THR A 112 6.16 -9.45 -11.62
C THR A 112 5.61 -10.76 -12.19
N ALA A 113 4.52 -11.30 -11.65
CA ALA A 113 3.91 -12.52 -12.19
C ALA A 113 3.26 -12.34 -13.57
N GLN A 114 2.91 -11.10 -13.95
CA GLN A 114 2.27 -10.74 -15.23
C GLN A 114 3.27 -10.28 -16.30
N SER A 115 4.57 -10.35 -16.04
CA SER A 115 5.60 -9.82 -16.93
C SER A 115 6.71 -10.85 -17.10
N ASP A 116 7.02 -11.20 -18.35
CA ASP A 116 8.22 -11.98 -18.68
C ASP A 116 9.49 -11.09 -18.69
N ASP A 117 9.30 -9.77 -18.81
CA ASP A 117 10.34 -8.74 -18.80
C ASP A 117 10.41 -7.99 -17.46
N GLU A 118 11.47 -7.18 -17.30
CA GLU A 118 11.67 -6.32 -16.12
C GLU A 118 10.50 -5.35 -15.91
N VAL A 119 9.93 -5.37 -14.70
CA VAL A 119 8.79 -4.52 -14.34
C VAL A 119 9.28 -3.13 -13.96
N SER A 120 8.74 -2.12 -14.62
CA SER A 120 8.88 -0.72 -14.20
C SER A 120 7.64 -0.25 -13.44
N VAL A 121 7.84 0.54 -12.39
CA VAL A 121 6.81 1.05 -11.49
C VAL A 121 6.95 2.55 -11.24
N ARG A 122 5.86 3.16 -10.77
CA ARG A 122 5.84 4.51 -10.22
C ARG A 122 5.27 4.51 -8.80
N TRP A 123 5.64 5.52 -8.03
CA TRP A 123 5.14 5.80 -6.69
C TRP A 123 4.13 6.94 -6.75
N VAL A 124 2.86 6.67 -6.44
CA VAL A 124 1.78 7.66 -6.62
C VAL A 124 0.95 7.79 -5.36
N ASP A 125 0.51 9.02 -5.05
CA ASP A 125 -0.45 9.23 -3.97
C ASP A 125 -1.82 8.67 -4.37
N SER A 126 -2.44 7.90 -3.47
CA SER A 126 -3.75 7.30 -3.72
C SER A 126 -4.92 8.27 -3.49
N VAL A 127 -4.68 9.45 -2.92
CA VAL A 127 -5.73 10.40 -2.50
C VAL A 127 -5.56 11.84 -3.01
N GLY A 128 -4.51 12.15 -3.77
CA GLY A 128 -4.26 13.45 -4.37
C GLY A 128 -4.12 14.60 -3.36
N ARG A 129 -3.52 14.34 -2.19
CA ARG A 129 -3.27 15.34 -1.12
C ARG A 129 -1.76 15.54 -0.93
N ASP A 130 -1.40 16.59 -0.18
CA ASP A 130 -0.01 16.91 0.18
C ASP A 130 0.77 15.64 0.58
N ASP A 131 1.89 15.47 -0.11
CA ASP A 131 2.89 14.44 0.19
C ASP A 131 3.56 14.75 1.53
N SER A 132 3.87 13.70 2.29
CA SER A 132 4.91 13.83 3.29
C SER A 132 6.24 14.19 2.60
N PRO A 133 7.15 14.90 3.27
CA PRO A 133 8.48 15.19 2.72
C PRO A 133 9.19 13.95 2.17
N VAL A 134 9.08 12.81 2.87
CA VAL A 134 9.66 11.53 2.44
C VAL A 134 9.08 11.07 1.09
N CYS A 135 7.75 11.09 0.92
CA CYS A 135 7.13 10.67 -0.34
C CYS A 135 7.41 11.65 -1.48
N ALA A 136 7.49 12.94 -1.18
CA ALA A 136 7.83 13.96 -2.15
C ALA A 136 9.23 13.72 -2.74
N ASP A 137 10.19 13.31 -1.92
CA ASP A 137 11.56 13.01 -2.36
C ASP A 137 11.63 11.72 -3.19
N VAL A 138 10.94 10.65 -2.77
CA VAL A 138 10.82 9.42 -3.57
C VAL A 138 10.22 9.72 -4.95
N ARG A 139 9.13 10.49 -4.99
CA ARG A 139 8.50 10.87 -6.25
C ARG A 139 9.42 11.74 -7.10
N SER A 140 10.07 12.74 -6.51
CA SER A 140 10.99 13.63 -7.22
C SER A 140 12.16 12.88 -7.85
N ALA A 141 12.68 11.84 -7.16
CA ALA A 141 13.70 10.97 -7.71
C ALA A 141 13.19 10.15 -8.91
N ILE A 142 11.98 9.57 -8.82
CA ILE A 142 11.34 8.84 -9.93
C ILE A 142 11.01 9.78 -11.10
N ASP A 143 10.60 11.02 -10.84
CA ASP A 143 10.33 12.00 -11.90
C ASP A 143 11.62 12.41 -12.65
N ALA A 144 12.77 12.37 -11.98
CA ALA A 144 14.08 12.65 -12.56
C ALA A 144 14.69 11.44 -13.29
N GLU A 145 14.60 10.23 -12.71
CA GLU A 145 15.16 8.99 -13.27
C GLU A 145 14.24 8.35 -14.32
N GLY A 146 12.94 8.64 -14.26
CA GLY A 146 11.90 7.91 -14.97
C GLY A 146 11.33 6.74 -14.14
N PRO A 147 10.41 5.93 -14.72
CA PRO A 147 9.91 4.71 -14.10
C PRO A 147 11.06 3.81 -13.63
N VAL A 148 10.94 3.23 -12.43
CA VAL A 148 12.02 2.47 -11.77
C VAL A 148 11.62 1.02 -11.53
N THR A 149 12.58 0.13 -11.32
CA THR A 149 12.31 -1.25 -10.90
C THR A 149 11.82 -1.30 -9.44
N PRO A 150 11.15 -2.38 -8.99
CA PRO A 150 10.79 -2.54 -7.59
C PRO A 150 11.97 -2.48 -6.63
N ASP A 151 13.14 -3.00 -7.04
CA ASP A 151 14.34 -2.96 -6.20
C ASP A 151 14.89 -1.54 -6.10
N ARG A 152 14.94 -0.79 -7.22
CA ARG A 152 15.32 0.62 -7.20
C ARG A 152 14.33 1.46 -6.39
N LEU A 153 13.03 1.15 -6.44
CA LEU A 153 12.03 1.81 -5.58
C LEU A 153 12.34 1.61 -4.08
N ARG A 154 12.75 0.41 -3.66
CA ARG A 154 13.14 0.15 -2.26
C ARG A 154 14.38 0.95 -1.86
N GLU A 155 15.35 1.08 -2.75
CA GLU A 155 16.52 1.93 -2.53
C GLU A 155 16.12 3.39 -2.34
N LEU A 156 15.31 3.95 -3.26
CA LEU A 156 14.82 5.33 -3.16
C LEU A 156 14.02 5.58 -1.89
N ILE A 157 13.17 4.63 -1.48
CA ILE A 157 12.44 4.70 -0.22
C ILE A 157 13.42 4.74 0.96
N ARG A 158 14.44 3.88 0.98
CA ARG A 158 15.43 3.83 2.06
C ARG A 158 16.24 5.12 2.14
N GLU A 159 16.69 5.63 1.00
CA GLU A 159 17.44 6.88 0.88
C GLU A 159 16.60 8.04 1.44
N ALA A 160 15.40 8.27 0.89
CA ALA A 160 14.53 9.34 1.34
C ALA A 160 14.14 9.18 2.82
N ALA A 161 13.75 7.98 3.27
CA ALA A 161 13.36 7.76 4.66
C ALA A 161 14.50 8.00 5.66
N SER A 162 15.76 7.87 5.24
CA SER A 162 16.92 8.13 6.11
C SER A 162 17.17 9.63 6.32
N ASP A 163 16.71 10.48 5.39
CA ASP A 163 16.99 11.91 5.37
C ASP A 163 15.93 12.76 6.10
N HIS A 164 14.85 12.14 6.58
CA HIS A 164 13.71 12.86 7.18
C HIS A 164 13.35 12.33 8.57
N ASP A 165 13.01 13.26 9.46
CA ASP A 165 12.38 12.94 10.74
C ASP A 165 11.02 12.25 10.51
N GLY A 166 10.86 11.03 11.02
CA GLY A 166 9.65 10.21 10.84
C GLY A 166 9.68 9.29 9.62
N GLY A 167 10.80 9.21 8.90
CA GLY A 167 11.04 8.15 7.92
C GLY A 167 11.32 6.80 8.59
N THR A 168 11.07 5.71 7.85
CA THR A 168 11.23 4.32 8.30
C THR A 168 12.14 3.53 7.37
N PRO A 169 13.46 3.85 7.28
CA PRO A 169 14.37 3.26 6.30
C PRO A 169 14.54 1.73 6.44
N GLU A 170 14.39 1.20 7.65
CA GLU A 170 14.35 -0.24 7.94
C GLU A 170 13.14 -0.94 7.31
N ARG A 171 12.06 -0.20 7.01
CA ARG A 171 10.83 -0.70 6.37
C ARG A 171 10.79 -0.52 4.86
N ALA A 172 11.91 -0.16 4.23
CA ALA A 172 11.99 0.00 2.78
C ALA A 172 11.64 -1.28 2.00
N GLU A 173 12.04 -2.45 2.51
CA GLU A 173 11.68 -3.75 1.91
C GLU A 173 10.17 -4.03 1.93
N ASP A 174 9.46 -3.41 2.86
CA ASP A 174 8.01 -3.48 2.99
C ASP A 174 7.27 -2.39 2.20
N LEU A 175 8.01 -1.55 1.46
CA LEU A 175 7.52 -0.39 0.72
C LEU A 175 6.80 0.61 1.62
N ILE A 176 7.35 0.84 2.82
CA ILE A 176 6.87 1.83 3.78
C ILE A 176 7.97 2.91 3.94
N PRO A 177 7.79 4.10 3.34
CA PRO A 177 8.71 5.21 3.56
C PRO A 177 8.54 5.89 4.92
N HIS A 178 7.32 5.88 5.44
CA HIS A 178 6.96 6.42 6.76
C HIS A 178 5.64 5.80 7.24
N GLU A 179 5.33 5.94 8.52
CA GLU A 179 4.06 5.46 9.09
C GLU A 179 2.84 6.08 8.40
N SER A 180 1.77 5.30 8.30
CA SER A 180 0.48 5.69 7.70
C SER A 180 0.60 6.20 6.25
N CYS A 181 1.64 5.78 5.53
CA CYS A 181 1.84 6.16 4.14
C CYS A 181 0.65 5.74 3.27
N ARG A 182 0.16 6.69 2.46
CA ARG A 182 -0.99 6.52 1.57
C ARG A 182 -0.59 6.27 0.12
N HIS A 183 0.71 6.26 -0.17
CA HIS A 183 1.18 6.06 -1.52
C HIS A 183 1.09 4.59 -1.94
N THR A 184 0.91 4.39 -3.23
CA THR A 184 0.78 3.08 -3.84
C THR A 184 1.76 2.91 -4.99
N VAL A 185 2.22 1.68 -5.18
CA VAL A 185 2.94 1.29 -6.38
C VAL A 185 1.94 1.12 -7.53
N VAL A 186 2.27 1.65 -8.71
CA VAL A 186 1.54 1.39 -9.95
C VAL A 186 2.50 0.91 -11.03
N ARG A 187 2.06 -0.03 -11.87
CA ARG A 187 2.85 -0.51 -13.01
C ARG A 187 2.92 0.59 -14.07
N HIS A 188 4.12 0.82 -14.59
CA HIS A 188 4.31 1.64 -15.77
C HIS A 188 4.30 0.74 -17.02
N PHE A 189 3.60 1.18 -18.06
CA PHE A 189 3.65 0.59 -19.39
C PHE A 189 4.22 1.65 -20.32
N GLU A 190 5.29 1.31 -21.05
CA GLU A 190 5.76 2.17 -22.13
C GLU A 190 4.69 2.22 -23.21
N THR A 191 4.20 3.41 -23.53
CA THR A 191 3.29 3.58 -24.67
C THR A 191 4.14 3.56 -25.93
N SER A 192 4.09 2.45 -26.66
CA SER A 192 4.71 2.31 -27.99
C SER A 192 4.13 3.25 -29.02
#